data_AF-A0A1Z5K828-F1
#
_entry.id   AF-A0A1Z5K828-F1
#
_cell.length_a   1.000
_cell.length_b   1.000
_cell.length_c   1.000
_cell.angle_alpha   90.00
_cell.angle_beta   90.00
_cell.angle_gamma   90.00
#
_symmetry.space_group_name_H-M   'P 1'
#
loop_
_entity.id
_entity.type
_entity.pdbx_description
1 polymer ?
#
loop_
_entity_poly.entity_id
_entity_poly.type
_entity_poly.pdbx_seq_one_letter_code
_entity_poly.pdbx_strand_id
1 'polypeptide(L)'
;MKKSRFLAYASHVDSWAEAQNYLEHIKKVHPKARHWCYGYRGGTDPVTERCSDDGEPTGTAGLPILGAIQGEFLSDTICIVVRYFGGVKLGAGGLIRAYGATARQTLREAPVLVLTPKITVHVKVPASFVGIVYELAAKCGGQTSNDEYGVDGTLSIDITCEKENEVRLREELQDATRGTAEIQ
;
A
#
# COMPACT_ATOMS: atom_id res chain seq x y z
N MET A 1 -11.22 -3.38 38.50
CA MET A 1 -9.80 -2.96 38.44
C MET A 1 -9.67 -1.68 37.62
N LYS A 2 -8.92 -0.69 38.13
CA LYS A 2 -8.64 0.60 37.47
C LYS A 2 -7.38 0.47 36.57
N LYS A 3 -7.52 -0.13 35.39
CA LYS A 3 -6.43 -0.26 34.39
C LYS A 3 -6.83 0.46 33.10
N SER A 4 -5.87 1.17 32.48
CA SER A 4 -6.14 1.78 31.17
C SER A 4 -6.46 0.69 30.16
N ARG A 5 -7.41 0.94 29.27
CA ARG A 5 -7.78 0.01 28.20
C ARG A 5 -7.34 0.60 26.85
N PHE A 6 -6.66 -0.22 26.07
CA PHE A 6 -6.21 0.10 24.72
C PHE A 6 -6.94 -0.83 23.76
N LEU A 7 -7.53 -0.27 22.70
CA LEU A 7 -8.14 -1.02 21.61
C LEU A 7 -7.51 -0.53 20.32
N ALA A 8 -7.02 -1.44 19.48
CA ALA A 8 -6.44 -1.08 18.21
C ALA A 8 -7.34 -1.51 17.05
N TYR A 9 -7.32 -0.69 15.99
CA TYR A 9 -8.05 -0.87 14.76
C TYR A 9 -7.09 -0.60 13.61
N ALA A 10 -6.96 -1.53 12.69
CA ALA A 10 -6.13 -1.37 11.50
C ALA A 10 -6.98 -1.54 10.24
N SER A 11 -6.64 -0.80 9.18
CA SER A 11 -7.28 -0.93 7.87
C SER A 11 -6.27 -0.66 6.78
N HIS A 12 -6.44 -1.39 5.66
CA HIS A 12 -5.94 -0.96 4.35
C HIS A 12 -6.60 0.38 3.98
N VAL A 13 -5.84 1.28 3.37
CA VAL A 13 -6.26 2.61 2.92
C VAL A 13 -5.42 3.03 1.70
N ASP A 14 -6.07 3.40 0.61
CA ASP A 14 -5.41 3.79 -0.65
C ASP A 14 -4.89 5.23 -0.63
N SER A 15 -5.28 6.02 0.38
CA SER A 15 -4.88 7.42 0.49
C SER A 15 -4.95 7.95 1.91
N TRP A 16 -4.28 9.09 2.11
CA TRP A 16 -4.40 9.84 3.36
C TRP A 16 -5.83 10.30 3.65
N ALA A 17 -6.60 10.67 2.62
CA ALA A 17 -7.99 11.09 2.78
C ALA A 17 -8.86 9.93 3.31
N GLU A 18 -8.64 8.71 2.81
CA GLU A 18 -9.32 7.52 3.30
C GLU A 18 -8.91 7.18 4.74
N ALA A 19 -7.61 7.30 5.06
CA ALA A 19 -7.11 7.13 6.42
C ALA A 19 -7.78 8.10 7.41
N GLN A 20 -7.99 9.36 7.02
CA GLN A 20 -8.73 10.33 7.83
C GLN A 20 -10.20 9.95 7.99
N ASN A 21 -10.86 9.48 6.93
CA ASN A 21 -12.24 9.01 7.02
C ASN A 21 -12.38 7.82 7.97
N TYR A 22 -11.44 6.87 7.92
CA TYR A 22 -11.41 5.73 8.85
C TYR A 22 -11.18 6.20 10.30
N LEU A 23 -10.27 7.15 10.53
CA LEU A 23 -10.08 7.75 11.86
C LEU A 23 -11.36 8.38 12.41
N GLU A 24 -12.07 9.16 11.60
CA GLU A 24 -13.33 9.78 12.01
C GLU A 24 -14.43 8.73 12.26
N HIS A 25 -14.44 7.62 11.52
CA HIS A 25 -15.30 6.48 11.83
C HIS A 25 -14.99 5.88 13.21
N ILE A 26 -13.71 5.60 13.51
CA ILE A 26 -13.31 5.04 14.81
C ILE A 26 -13.60 6.01 15.97
N LYS A 27 -13.47 7.32 15.76
CA LYS A 27 -13.90 8.34 16.73
C LYS A 27 -15.40 8.25 17.05
N LYS A 28 -16.24 8.06 16.03
CA LYS A 28 -17.69 7.88 16.20
C LYS A 28 -18.06 6.56 16.89
N VAL A 29 -17.28 5.49 16.68
CA VAL A 29 -17.44 4.22 17.41
C VAL A 29 -17.06 4.36 18.89
N HIS A 30 -16.07 5.20 19.19
CA HIS A 30 -15.51 5.35 20.55
C HIS A 30 -15.63 6.75 21.16
N PRO A 31 -16.80 7.42 21.15
CA PRO A 31 -16.92 8.85 21.48
C PRO A 31 -16.53 9.22 22.92
N LYS A 32 -16.41 8.23 23.82
CA LYS A 32 -16.01 8.39 25.23
C LYS A 32 -14.51 8.16 25.49
N ALA A 33 -13.73 7.84 24.46
CA ALA A 33 -12.28 7.71 24.61
C ALA A 33 -11.63 9.09 24.82
N ARG A 34 -10.38 9.10 25.28
CA ARG A 34 -9.62 10.35 25.46
C ARG A 34 -8.62 10.59 24.35
N HIS A 35 -8.09 9.51 23.78
CA HIS A 35 -7.05 9.54 22.79
C HIS A 35 -7.34 8.50 21.70
N TRP A 36 -7.14 8.90 20.45
CA TRP A 36 -7.21 8.12 19.21
C TRP A 36 -5.89 8.29 18.46
N CYS A 37 -4.81 7.88 19.12
CA CYS A 37 -3.46 7.96 18.56
C CYS A 37 -3.38 7.06 17.32
N TYR A 38 -2.59 7.45 16.33
CA TYR A 38 -2.45 6.65 15.12
C TYR A 38 -1.04 6.67 14.54
N GLY A 39 -0.76 5.65 13.74
CA GLY A 39 0.31 5.62 12.76
C GLY A 39 -0.29 5.31 11.39
N TYR A 40 0.27 5.90 10.35
CA TYR A 40 -0.14 5.72 8.95
C TYR A 40 1.11 5.62 8.09
N ARG A 41 1.11 4.67 7.17
CA ARG A 41 2.11 4.52 6.12
C ARG A 41 1.38 4.22 4.82
N GLY A 42 1.57 5.06 3.80
CA GLY A 42 0.96 4.88 2.47
C GLY A 42 2.00 4.93 1.36
N GLY A 43 1.77 4.16 0.30
CA GLY A 43 2.68 3.98 -0.82
C GLY A 43 3.90 3.11 -0.49
N THR A 44 4.54 2.65 -1.56
CA THR A 44 5.79 1.89 -1.53
C THR A 44 6.98 2.68 -2.08
N ASP A 45 6.73 3.59 -3.04
CA ASP A 45 7.72 4.55 -3.57
C ASP A 45 7.02 5.72 -4.30
N PRO A 46 7.04 6.97 -3.77
CA PRO A 46 7.56 7.35 -2.46
C PRO A 46 6.65 6.88 -1.32
N VAL A 47 7.25 6.56 -0.17
CA VAL A 47 6.52 6.27 1.07
C VAL A 47 6.11 7.57 1.76
N THR A 48 4.85 7.65 2.20
CA THR A 48 4.33 8.74 3.03
C THR A 48 3.98 8.22 4.42
N GLU A 49 4.56 8.81 5.47
CA GLU A 49 4.29 8.42 6.85
C GLU A 49 3.72 9.57 7.67
N ARG A 50 2.75 9.25 8.53
CA ARG A 50 2.12 10.21 9.45
C ARG A 50 1.82 9.51 10.77
N CYS A 51 1.91 10.25 11.87
CA CYS A 51 1.48 9.74 13.17
C CYS A 51 0.96 10.87 14.06
N SER A 52 0.18 10.53 15.08
CA SER A 52 -0.31 11.48 16.06
C SER A 52 -0.39 10.84 17.44
N ASP A 53 0.06 11.58 18.45
CA ASP A 53 -0.11 11.23 19.86
C ASP A 53 -1.48 11.64 20.42
N ASP A 54 -2.27 12.43 19.70
CA ASP A 54 -3.63 12.85 20.09
C ASP A 54 -3.77 13.32 21.55
N GLY A 55 -2.83 14.15 22.01
CA GLY A 55 -2.81 14.68 23.38
C GLY A 55 -2.16 13.78 24.42
N GLU A 56 -1.65 12.60 24.05
CA GLU A 56 -0.64 11.89 24.85
C GLU A 56 0.69 12.66 24.88
N PRO A 57 1.59 12.36 25.84
CA PRO A 57 2.94 12.91 25.81
C PRO A 57 3.64 12.63 24.47
N THR A 58 4.33 13.63 23.94
CA THR A 58 4.97 13.58 22.63
C THR A 58 5.86 12.34 22.45
N GLY A 59 5.67 11.64 21.34
CA GLY A 59 6.42 10.46 20.94
C GLY A 59 6.06 9.19 21.71
N THR A 60 5.06 9.21 22.59
CA THR A 60 4.72 8.05 23.41
C THR A 60 3.63 7.14 22.83
N ALA A 61 2.95 7.56 21.76
CA ALA A 61 1.87 6.79 21.15
C ALA A 61 2.02 6.68 19.62
N GLY A 62 2.04 7.80 18.89
CA GLY A 62 2.05 7.82 17.43
C GLY A 62 3.26 7.13 16.83
N LEU A 63 4.46 7.47 17.31
CA LEU A 63 5.71 6.84 16.84
C LEU A 63 5.76 5.32 17.13
N PRO A 64 5.43 4.83 18.33
CA PRO A 64 5.30 3.39 18.58
C PRO A 64 4.33 2.66 17.66
N ILE A 65 3.18 3.27 17.31
CA ILE A 65 2.20 2.68 16.39
C ILE A 65 2.78 2.63 14.97
N LEU A 66 3.38 3.72 14.49
CA LEU A 66 4.03 3.75 13.18
C LEU A 66 5.17 2.72 13.09
N GLY A 67 5.99 2.61 14.15
CA GLY A 67 7.05 1.59 14.23
C GLY A 67 6.52 0.16 14.23
N ALA A 68 5.27 -0.08 14.68
CA ALA A 68 4.63 -1.37 14.54
C ALA A 68 4.27 -1.66 13.07
N ILE A 69 3.70 -0.70 12.34
CA ILE A 69 3.42 -0.83 10.90
C ILE A 69 4.70 -1.12 10.11
N GLN A 70 5.76 -0.34 10.38
CA GLN A 70 7.07 -0.53 9.76
C GLN A 70 7.65 -1.91 10.06
N GLY A 71 7.57 -2.35 11.32
CA GLY A 71 8.14 -3.63 11.75
C GLY A 71 7.43 -4.87 11.21
N GLU A 72 6.18 -4.73 10.74
CA GLU A 72 5.45 -5.79 10.05
C GLU A 72 5.49 -5.60 8.51
N PHE A 73 6.30 -4.67 8.00
CA PHE A 73 6.52 -4.39 6.57
C PHE A 73 5.24 -4.04 5.78
N LEU A 74 4.27 -3.39 6.43
CA LEU A 74 3.01 -3.02 5.81
C LEU A 74 3.07 -1.62 5.16
N SER A 75 2.49 -1.48 3.97
CA SER A 75 2.16 -0.20 3.32
C SER A 75 0.65 0.00 3.28
N ASP A 76 0.21 1.18 2.82
CA ASP A 76 -1.20 1.51 2.59
C ASP A 76 -2.08 1.17 3.80
N THR A 77 -1.57 1.47 4.99
CA THR A 77 -2.13 1.02 6.27
C THR A 77 -2.23 2.19 7.24
N ILE A 78 -3.38 2.28 7.90
CA ILE A 78 -3.55 3.06 9.13
C ILE A 78 -3.80 2.11 10.30
N CYS A 79 -3.14 2.36 11.42
CA CYS A 79 -3.46 1.73 12.70
C CYS A 79 -3.80 2.81 13.73
N ILE A 80 -4.96 2.68 14.36
CA ILE A 80 -5.48 3.61 15.37
C ILE A 80 -5.57 2.87 16.68
N VAL A 81 -5.00 3.44 17.74
CA VAL A 81 -5.11 2.91 19.10
C VAL A 81 -5.95 3.86 19.95
N VAL A 82 -7.12 3.38 20.34
CA VAL A 82 -8.07 4.07 21.19
C VAL A 82 -7.75 3.78 22.65
N ARG A 83 -7.54 4.84 23.44
CA ARG A 83 -7.27 4.72 24.88
C ARG A 83 -8.42 5.23 25.74
N TYR A 84 -8.84 4.37 26.66
CA TYR A 84 -9.66 4.72 27.81
C TYR A 84 -8.79 4.79 29.06
N PHE A 85 -8.70 5.98 29.68
CA PHE A 85 -7.89 6.18 30.88
C PHE A 85 -8.47 5.40 32.07
N GLY A 86 -7.62 4.58 32.70
CA GLY A 86 -8.04 3.70 33.79
C GLY A 86 -7.87 4.24 35.19
N GLY A 87 -7.41 5.48 35.38
CA GLY A 87 -7.17 6.07 36.71
C GLY A 87 -5.73 5.97 37.23
N VAL A 88 -4.85 5.22 36.55
CA VAL A 88 -3.42 5.07 36.90
C VAL A 88 -2.55 5.52 35.73
N LYS A 89 -1.54 6.35 36.00
CA LYS A 89 -0.57 6.83 35.00
C LYS A 89 0.48 5.74 34.74
N LEU A 90 0.79 5.48 33.47
CA LEU A 90 1.72 4.43 33.03
C LEU A 90 3.19 4.92 32.93
N GLY A 91 3.42 6.24 32.99
CA GLY A 91 4.71 6.83 32.63
C GLY A 91 5.02 6.71 31.13
N ALA A 92 6.00 7.47 30.63
CA ALA A 92 6.32 7.53 29.20
C ALA A 92 6.69 6.14 28.63
N GLY A 93 7.59 5.41 29.29
CA GLY A 93 7.98 4.06 28.85
C GLY A 93 6.85 3.04 28.91
N GLY A 94 5.89 3.20 29.84
CA GLY A 94 4.70 2.34 29.89
C GLY A 94 3.73 2.62 28.74
N LEU A 95 3.57 3.89 28.34
CA LEU A 95 2.75 4.26 27.17
C LEU A 95 3.36 3.74 25.88
N ILE A 96 4.66 3.96 25.67
CA ILE A 96 5.40 3.48 24.49
C ILE A 96 5.18 1.98 24.29
N ARG A 97 5.36 1.19 25.36
CA ARG A 97 5.14 -0.27 25.30
C ARG A 97 3.67 -0.63 25.05
N ALA A 98 2.72 0.04 25.71
CA ALA A 98 1.31 -0.27 25.55
C ALA A 98 0.81 0.03 24.13
N TYR A 99 1.11 1.20 23.58
CA TYR A 99 0.70 1.60 22.23
C TYR A 99 1.33 0.71 21.16
N GLY A 100 2.65 0.53 21.21
CA GLY A 100 3.37 -0.29 20.24
C GLY A 100 2.97 -1.77 20.30
N ALA A 101 2.80 -2.36 21.49
CA ALA A 101 2.39 -3.75 21.62
C ALA A 101 0.95 -3.98 21.15
N THR A 102 0.02 -3.08 21.48
CA THR A 102 -1.38 -3.19 21.06
C THR A 102 -1.48 -3.09 19.54
N ALA A 103 -0.81 -2.12 18.92
CA ALA A 103 -0.78 -1.98 17.46
C ALA A 103 -0.17 -3.22 16.78
N ARG A 104 1.01 -3.68 17.25
CA ARG A 104 1.69 -4.85 16.67
C ARG A 104 0.85 -6.12 16.76
N GLN A 105 0.19 -6.34 17.89
CA GLN A 105 -0.69 -7.49 18.06
C GLN A 105 -1.82 -7.46 17.02
N THR A 106 -2.51 -6.32 16.90
CA THR A 106 -3.60 -6.17 15.93
C THR A 106 -3.15 -6.35 14.50
N LEU A 107 -1.99 -5.80 14.11
CA LEU A 107 -1.46 -5.94 12.75
C LEU A 107 -1.09 -7.38 12.40
N ARG A 108 -0.63 -8.18 13.38
CA ARG A 108 -0.31 -9.60 13.18
C ARG A 108 -1.53 -10.50 13.09
N GLU A 109 -2.61 -10.13 13.78
CA GLU A 109 -3.87 -10.87 13.76
C GLU A 109 -4.74 -10.50 12.56
N ALA A 110 -4.50 -9.33 11.95
CA ALA A 110 -5.22 -8.87 10.77
C ALA A 110 -4.81 -9.70 9.52
N PRO A 111 -5.77 -10.03 8.63
CA PRO A 111 -5.44 -10.62 7.34
C PRO A 111 -4.66 -9.61 6.49
N VAL A 112 -3.55 -10.06 5.92
CA VAL A 112 -2.69 -9.23 5.06
C VAL A 112 -2.97 -9.55 3.59
N LEU A 113 -3.11 -8.51 2.78
CA LEU A 113 -3.24 -8.61 1.33
C LEU A 113 -1.91 -8.26 0.68
N VAL A 114 -1.49 -9.07 -0.29
CA VAL A 114 -0.34 -8.75 -1.14
C VAL A 114 -0.88 -8.09 -2.40
N LEU A 115 -0.48 -6.84 -2.63
CA LEU A 115 -0.83 -6.08 -3.83
C LEU A 115 0.38 -6.03 -4.75
N THR A 116 0.25 -6.61 -5.93
CA THR A 116 1.28 -6.53 -6.98
C THR A 116 0.90 -5.43 -7.97
N PRO A 117 1.64 -4.32 -8.04
CA PRO A 117 1.36 -3.25 -8.99
C PRO A 117 1.46 -3.78 -10.42
N LYS A 118 0.44 -3.52 -11.22
CA LYS A 118 0.45 -3.81 -12.66
C LYS A 118 0.50 -2.51 -13.45
N ILE A 119 1.10 -2.59 -14.63
CA ILE A 119 1.11 -1.53 -15.63
C ILE A 119 0.57 -2.08 -16.94
N THR A 120 0.12 -1.19 -17.81
CA THR A 120 -0.19 -1.51 -19.20
C THR A 120 0.74 -0.69 -20.08
N VAL A 121 1.46 -1.36 -20.97
CA VAL A 121 2.21 -0.70 -22.06
C VAL A 121 1.42 -0.85 -23.35
N HIS A 122 1.36 0.24 -24.11
CA HIS A 122 0.76 0.26 -25.43
C HIS A 122 1.86 0.04 -26.47
N VAL A 123 1.74 -1.01 -27.28
CA VAL A 123 2.75 -1.39 -28.28
C VAL A 123 2.15 -1.25 -29.66
N LYS A 124 2.80 -0.49 -30.54
CA LYS A 124 2.51 -0.46 -31.97
C LYS A 124 3.71 -1.00 -32.75
N VAL A 125 3.48 -1.97 -33.64
CA VAL A 125 4.54 -2.69 -34.35
C VAL A 125 4.05 -3.18 -35.72
N PRO A 126 4.93 -3.43 -36.72
CA PRO A 126 4.50 -4.16 -37.92
C PRO A 126 3.90 -5.53 -37.59
N ALA A 127 2.79 -5.90 -38.25
CA ALA A 127 2.06 -7.14 -37.97
C ALA A 127 2.90 -8.42 -38.16
N SER A 128 4.02 -8.35 -38.90
CA SER A 128 5.00 -9.43 -39.01
C SER A 128 5.62 -9.85 -37.67
N PHE A 129 5.58 -8.98 -36.66
CA PHE A 129 6.12 -9.25 -35.31
C PHE A 129 5.07 -9.72 -34.32
N VAL A 130 3.81 -9.93 -34.72
CA VAL A 130 2.74 -10.34 -33.80
C VAL A 130 3.14 -11.54 -32.94
N GLY A 131 3.72 -12.59 -33.55
CA GLY A 131 4.11 -13.81 -32.84
C GLY A 131 5.12 -13.54 -31.72
N ILE A 132 6.13 -12.71 -31.99
CA ILE A 132 7.17 -12.40 -30.99
C ILE A 132 6.63 -11.48 -29.88
N VAL A 133 5.68 -10.58 -30.18
CA VAL A 133 5.03 -9.76 -29.15
C VAL A 133 4.26 -10.62 -28.16
N TYR A 134 3.46 -11.57 -28.65
CA TYR A 134 2.73 -12.50 -27.81
C TYR A 134 3.65 -13.39 -26.96
N GLU A 135 4.74 -13.88 -27.54
CA GLU A 135 5.75 -14.68 -26.83
C GLU A 135 6.39 -13.87 -25.70
N LEU A 136 6.82 -12.64 -25.98
CA LEU A 136 7.47 -11.76 -25.00
C LEU A 136 6.51 -11.30 -23.90
N ALA A 137 5.26 -10.98 -24.25
CA ALA A 137 4.22 -10.70 -23.27
C ALA A 137 4.08 -11.86 -22.28
N ALA A 138 3.91 -13.10 -22.78
CA ALA A 138 3.80 -14.28 -21.92
C ALA A 138 5.08 -14.54 -21.08
N LYS A 139 6.27 -14.38 -21.68
CA LYS A 139 7.57 -14.56 -21.00
C LYS A 139 7.78 -13.57 -19.86
N CYS A 140 7.21 -12.37 -19.94
CA CYS A 140 7.22 -11.35 -18.90
C CYS A 140 6.01 -11.43 -17.95
N GLY A 141 5.23 -12.52 -18.00
CA GLY A 141 4.03 -12.70 -17.18
C GLY A 141 2.89 -11.72 -17.53
N GLY A 142 2.95 -11.12 -18.72
CA GLY A 142 1.98 -10.17 -19.22
C GLY A 142 0.78 -10.83 -19.89
N GLN A 143 -0.32 -10.10 -19.92
CA GLN A 143 -1.56 -10.44 -20.61
C GLN A 143 -1.80 -9.42 -21.72
N THR A 144 -2.15 -9.89 -22.91
CA THR A 144 -2.45 -9.00 -24.04
C THR A 144 -3.93 -8.65 -24.12
N SER A 145 -4.24 -7.47 -24.65
CA SER A 145 -5.61 -7.01 -24.93
C SER A 145 -5.62 -5.94 -26.03
N ASN A 146 -6.81 -5.57 -26.51
CA ASN A 146 -7.02 -4.48 -27.47
C ASN A 146 -6.22 -4.61 -28.78
N ASP A 147 -6.14 -5.84 -29.32
CA ASP A 147 -5.52 -6.11 -30.61
C ASP A 147 -6.27 -5.42 -31.76
N GLU A 148 -5.60 -4.46 -32.40
CA GLU A 148 -6.12 -3.72 -33.55
C GLU A 148 -5.14 -3.79 -34.73
N TYR A 149 -5.62 -4.29 -35.87
CA TYR A 149 -4.84 -4.34 -37.10
C TYR A 149 -5.15 -3.12 -37.98
N GLY A 150 -4.12 -2.29 -38.18
CA GLY A 150 -4.17 -1.14 -39.06
C GLY A 150 -4.16 -1.53 -40.54
N VAL A 151 -4.80 -0.70 -41.37
CA VAL A 151 -4.76 -0.83 -42.83
C VAL A 151 -3.36 -0.64 -43.42
N ASP A 152 -2.43 -0.07 -42.64
CA ASP A 152 -1.02 0.10 -42.94
C ASP A 152 -0.17 -1.14 -42.62
N GLY A 153 -0.78 -2.23 -42.16
CA GLY A 153 -0.09 -3.47 -41.80
C GLY A 153 0.56 -3.41 -40.41
N THR A 154 0.17 -2.46 -39.56
CA THR A 154 0.60 -2.40 -38.15
C THR A 154 -0.39 -3.11 -37.23
N LEU A 155 0.12 -3.59 -36.09
CA LEU A 155 -0.63 -4.10 -34.95
C LEU A 155 -0.46 -3.10 -33.81
N SER A 156 -1.56 -2.66 -33.22
CA SER A 156 -1.61 -2.01 -31.91
C SER A 156 -2.11 -3.02 -30.89
N ILE A 157 -1.44 -3.15 -29.75
CA ILE A 157 -1.76 -4.13 -28.70
C ILE A 157 -1.35 -3.61 -27.33
N ASP A 158 -2.18 -3.88 -26.33
CA ASP A 158 -1.92 -3.55 -24.94
C ASP A 158 -1.32 -4.77 -24.25
N ILE A 159 -0.23 -4.57 -23.50
CA ILE A 159 0.37 -5.62 -22.67
C ILE A 159 0.31 -5.17 -21.22
N THR A 160 -0.51 -5.86 -20.41
CA THR A 160 -0.58 -5.64 -18.97
C THR A 160 0.32 -6.62 -18.24
N CYS A 161 1.33 -6.14 -17.52
CA CYS A 161 2.27 -6.96 -16.73
C CYS A 161 2.52 -6.36 -15.34
N GLU A 162 3.23 -7.09 -14.48
CA GLU A 162 3.70 -6.55 -13.22
C GLU A 162 4.70 -5.40 -13.46
N LYS A 163 4.62 -4.33 -12.65
CA LYS A 163 5.44 -3.13 -12.81
C LYS A 163 6.94 -3.43 -12.82
N GLU A 164 7.38 -4.41 -12.04
CA GLU A 164 8.78 -4.85 -11.98
C GLU A 164 9.30 -5.40 -13.32
N ASN A 165 8.41 -5.90 -14.18
CA ASN A 165 8.74 -6.41 -15.51
C ASN A 165 8.69 -5.34 -16.62
N GLU A 166 8.29 -4.10 -16.32
CA GLU A 166 8.14 -3.04 -17.33
C GLU A 166 9.42 -2.83 -18.14
N VAL A 167 10.54 -2.57 -17.46
CA VAL A 167 11.82 -2.23 -18.11
C VAL A 167 12.26 -3.37 -19.01
N ARG A 168 12.23 -4.60 -18.49
CA ARG A 168 12.59 -5.80 -19.23
C ARG A 168 11.69 -6.03 -20.44
N LEU A 169 10.38 -5.86 -20.29
CA LEU A 169 9.42 -6.00 -21.40
C LEU A 169 9.73 -5.00 -22.51
N ARG A 170 9.96 -3.72 -22.16
CA ARG A 170 10.31 -2.67 -23.12
C ARG A 170 11.61 -2.99 -23.85
N GLU A 171 12.65 -3.45 -23.14
CA GLU A 171 13.95 -3.81 -23.73
C GLU A 171 13.84 -5.03 -24.67
N GLU A 172 13.18 -6.11 -24.24
CA GLU A 172 13.02 -7.32 -25.07
C GLU A 172 12.18 -7.03 -26.32
N LEU A 173 11.13 -6.20 -26.22
CA LEU A 173 10.33 -5.76 -27.37
C LEU A 173 11.15 -4.92 -28.36
N GLN A 174 11.96 -3.99 -27.87
CA GLN A 174 12.82 -3.15 -28.72
C GLN A 174 13.85 -3.99 -29.48
N ASP A 175 14.54 -4.92 -28.81
CA ASP A 175 15.54 -5.79 -29.42
C ASP A 175 14.91 -6.72 -30.48
N ALA A 176 13.84 -7.41 -30.11
CA ALA A 176 13.18 -8.39 -30.99
C ALA A 176 12.53 -7.76 -32.23
N THR A 177 12.11 -6.50 -32.14
CA THR A 177 11.51 -5.75 -33.25
C THR A 177 12.52 -4.88 -33.99
N ARG A 178 13.82 -5.00 -33.68
CA ARG A 178 14.91 -4.21 -34.28
C ARG A 178 14.69 -2.70 -34.18
N GLY A 179 14.11 -2.25 -33.07
CA GLY A 179 13.80 -0.85 -32.81
C GLY A 179 12.53 -0.32 -33.45
N THR A 180 11.71 -1.17 -34.09
CA THR A 180 10.50 -0.73 -34.80
C THR A 180 9.25 -0.66 -33.93
N ALA A 181 9.28 -1.22 -32.72
CA ALA A 181 8.19 -1.08 -31.76
C ALA A 181 8.11 0.36 -31.23
N GLU A 182 6.96 0.99 -31.39
CA GLU A 182 6.60 2.21 -30.66
C GLU A 182 5.90 1.78 -29.36
N ILE A 183 6.49 2.12 -28.21
CA ILE A 183 5.99 1.69 -26.89
C ILE A 183 5.67 2.91 -26.04
N GLN A 184 4.43 3.04 -25.60
CA GLN A 184 3.95 4.09 -24.70
C GLN A 184 3.61 3.49 -23.34
#